data_AF-A0A7J5BD62-F1
#
_entry.id   AF-A0A7J5BD62-F1
#
_cell.length_a   1.000
_cell.length_b   1.000
_cell.length_c   1.000
_cell.angle_alpha   90.00
_cell.angle_beta   90.00
_cell.angle_gamma   90.00
#
_symmetry.space_group_name_H-M   'P 1'
#
loop_
_entity.id
_entity.type
_entity.pdbx_description
1 polymer ?
#
loop_
_entity_poly.entity_id
_entity_poly.type
_entity_poly.pdbx_seq_one_letter_code
_entity_poly.pdbx_strand_id
1 'polypeptide(L)'
;MPFGNLSGWTFVIILIIVLLLFGAPKLPKLAKSLGESMRIFKGEMSTMKKESNDRAAGDSEQDGSNVSGADRGATSTPPASTPPANTPLSDTPPSNTQADGNDNSTR
;
A
#
# COMPACT_ATOMS: atom_id res chain seq x y z
N MET A 1 -31.99 0.39 -40.65
CA MET A 1 -30.52 0.29 -40.44
C MET A 1 -30.23 0.38 -38.95
N PRO A 2 -29.74 -0.69 -38.29
CA PRO A 2 -29.69 -0.79 -36.83
C PRO A 2 -28.44 -0.11 -36.26
N PHE A 3 -28.41 1.22 -36.29
CA PHE A 3 -27.33 2.01 -35.67
C PHE A 3 -27.69 2.57 -34.28
N GLY A 4 -28.80 2.11 -33.69
CA GLY A 4 -29.31 2.62 -32.40
C GLY A 4 -28.57 2.13 -31.14
N ASN A 5 -27.62 1.20 -31.27
CA ASN A 5 -26.90 0.61 -30.13
C ASN A 5 -25.40 0.95 -30.09
N LEU A 6 -24.93 1.87 -30.94
CA LEU A 6 -23.50 2.15 -31.09
C LEU A 6 -22.87 2.84 -29.88
N SER A 7 -23.63 3.53 -29.04
CA SER A 7 -23.01 4.21 -27.91
C SER A 7 -22.51 3.21 -26.85
N GLY A 8 -23.35 2.26 -26.43
CA GLY A 8 -22.99 1.30 -25.37
C GLY A 8 -21.95 0.28 -25.81
N TRP A 9 -22.10 -0.29 -27.02
CA TRP A 9 -21.20 -1.34 -27.49
C TRP A 9 -19.79 -0.81 -27.82
N THR A 10 -19.69 0.45 -28.27
CA THR A 10 -18.39 1.08 -28.59
C THR A 10 -17.51 1.25 -27.36
N PHE A 11 -18.06 1.63 -26.20
CA PHE A 11 -17.28 1.74 -24.96
C PHE A 11 -16.68 0.40 -24.54
N VAL A 12 -17.40 -0.70 -24.73
CA VAL A 12 -16.90 -2.06 -24.45
C VAL A 12 -15.72 -2.41 -25.36
N ILE A 13 -15.81 -2.10 -26.66
CA ILE A 13 -14.69 -2.30 -27.61
C ILE A 13 -13.46 -1.49 -27.20
N ILE A 14 -13.64 -0.21 -26.86
CA ILE A 14 -12.52 0.67 -26.46
C ILE A 14 -11.87 0.12 -25.19
N LEU A 15 -12.68 -0.29 -24.21
CA LEU A 15 -12.20 -0.89 -22.98
C LEU A 15 -11.35 -2.14 -23.27
N ILE A 16 -11.81 -3.04 -24.15
CA ILE A 16 -11.04 -4.22 -24.57
C ILE A 16 -9.69 -3.84 -25.17
N ILE A 17 -9.65 -2.85 -26.07
CA ILE A 17 -8.39 -2.39 -26.70
C ILE A 17 -7.43 -1.86 -25.64
N VAL A 18 -7.91 -1.03 -24.71
CA VAL A 18 -7.09 -0.50 -23.61
C VAL A 18 -6.59 -1.63 -22.70
N LEU A 19 -7.41 -2.64 -22.39
CA LEU A 19 -6.96 -3.83 -21.63
C LEU A 19 -5.89 -4.64 -22.37
N LEU A 20 -5.95 -4.72 -23.71
CA LEU A 20 -4.94 -5.41 -24.50
C LEU A 20 -3.61 -4.65 -24.52
N LEU A 21 -3.64 -3.32 -24.60
CA LEU A 21 -2.44 -2.47 -24.64
C LEU A 21 -1.80 -2.32 -23.25
N PHE A 22 -2.62 -2.09 -22.23
CA PHE A 22 -2.14 -1.81 -20.87
C PHE A 22 -2.11 -3.07 -19.98
N GLY A 23 -2.88 -4.10 -20.30
CA GLY A 23 -3.06 -5.29 -19.47
C GLY A 23 -4.09 -5.11 -18.35
N ALA A 24 -4.82 -6.19 -18.04
CA ALA A 24 -5.81 -6.23 -16.97
C ALA A 24 -5.34 -5.71 -15.59
N PRO A 25 -4.10 -5.98 -15.09
CA PRO A 25 -3.69 -5.51 -13.77
C PRO A 25 -3.23 -4.04 -13.73
N LYS A 26 -2.97 -3.39 -14.86
CA LYS A 26 -2.43 -2.02 -14.89
C LYS A 26 -3.52 -0.93 -14.85
N LEU A 27 -4.69 -1.19 -15.44
CA LEU A 27 -5.85 -0.30 -15.34
C LEU A 27 -6.32 -0.04 -13.90
N PRO A 28 -6.53 -1.05 -13.03
CA PRO A 28 -6.95 -0.79 -11.66
C PRO A 28 -5.87 -0.05 -10.87
N LYS A 29 -4.60 -0.26 -11.18
CA LYS A 29 -3.48 0.43 -10.52
C LYS A 29 -3.44 1.91 -10.88
N LEU A 30 -3.62 2.26 -12.16
CA LEU A 30 -3.69 3.63 -12.64
C LEU A 30 -4.96 4.35 -12.16
N ALA A 31 -6.10 3.66 -12.17
CA ALA A 31 -7.36 4.20 -11.66
C ALA A 31 -7.28 4.48 -10.15
N LYS A 32 -6.65 3.60 -9.37
CA LYS A 32 -6.47 3.78 -7.92
C LYS A 32 -5.60 5.01 -7.61
N SER A 33 -4.48 5.20 -8.31
CA SER A 33 -3.63 6.39 -8.12
C SER A 33 -4.32 7.69 -8.56
N LEU A 34 -5.03 7.65 -9.70
CA LEU A 34 -5.75 8.83 -10.20
C LEU A 34 -6.95 9.18 -9.30
N GLY A 35 -7.65 8.17 -8.78
CA GLY A 35 -8.76 8.33 -7.85
C GLY A 35 -8.35 8.94 -6.51
N GLU A 36 -7.19 8.57 -5.98
CA GLU A 36 -6.63 9.18 -4.77
C GLU A 36 -6.31 10.67 -4.99
N SER A 37 -5.66 11.04 -6.10
CA SER A 37 -5.41 12.46 -6.44
C SER A 37 -6.71 13.24 -6.67
N MET A 38 -7.70 12.65 -7.33
CA MET A 38 -9.00 13.28 -7.55
C MET A 38 -9.81 13.45 -6.27
N ARG A 39 -9.69 12.54 -5.29
CA ARG A 39 -10.40 12.65 -4.01
C ARG A 39 -9.93 13.86 -3.20
N ILE A 40 -8.62 14.06 -3.13
CA ILE A 40 -8.01 15.20 -2.44
C ILE A 40 -8.45 16.49 -3.14
N PHE A 41 -8.31 16.55 -4.47
CA PHE A 41 -8.73 17.69 -5.29
C PHE A 41 -10.23 18.02 -5.18
N LYS A 42 -11.08 16.99 -5.16
CA LYS A 42 -12.53 17.15 -5.00
C LYS A 42 -12.86 17.69 -3.61
N GLY A 43 -12.15 17.24 -2.57
CA GLY A 43 -12.34 17.70 -1.19
C GLY A 43 -11.98 19.17 -1.01
N GLU A 44 -10.80 19.58 -1.46
CA GLU A 44 -10.37 20.99 -1.41
C GLU A 44 -11.28 21.89 -2.26
N MET A 45 -11.64 21.46 -3.47
CA MET A 45 -12.54 22.20 -4.37
C MET A 45 -13.95 22.31 -3.79
N SER A 46 -14.49 21.25 -3.18
CA SER A 46 -15.82 21.29 -2.54
C SER A 46 -15.86 22.25 -1.37
N THR A 47 -14.78 22.35 -0.57
CA THR A 47 -14.68 23.33 0.51
C THR A 47 -14.66 24.76 -0.02
N MET A 48 -13.92 25.04 -1.10
CA MET A 48 -13.94 26.37 -1.73
C MET A 48 -15.32 26.73 -2.32
N LYS A 49 -16.00 25.74 -2.90
CA LYS A 49 -17.35 25.92 -3.43
C LYS A 49 -18.38 26.14 -2.31
N LYS A 50 -18.19 25.46 -1.18
CA LYS A 50 -19.02 25.59 0.01
C LYS A 50 -18.77 26.93 0.70
N GLU A 51 -17.54 27.41 0.81
CA GLU A 51 -17.22 28.75 1.34
C GLU A 51 -17.79 29.90 0.48
N SER A 52 -17.88 29.69 -0.84
CA SER A 52 -18.55 30.65 -1.74
C SER A 52 -20.08 30.66 -1.59
N ASN A 53 -20.68 29.56 -1.09
CA ASN A 53 -22.13 29.42 -0.89
C ASN A 53 -22.57 29.68 0.56
N ASP A 54 -21.70 29.43 1.54
CA ASP A 54 -21.95 29.61 2.98
C ASP A 54 -21.88 31.09 3.39
N ARG A 55 -21.32 31.98 2.55
CA ARG A 55 -21.57 33.43 2.67
C ARG A 55 -23.02 33.82 2.38
N ALA A 56 -23.87 32.87 1.92
CA ALA A 56 -25.29 33.08 1.67
C ALA A 56 -26.24 32.15 2.46
N ALA A 57 -25.77 31.07 3.09
CA ALA A 57 -26.63 30.20 3.91
C ALA A 57 -25.83 29.46 4.98
N GLY A 58 -26.06 29.82 6.24
CA GLY A 58 -25.49 29.13 7.39
C GLY A 58 -26.00 27.70 7.53
N ASP A 59 -25.07 26.87 7.99
CA ASP A 59 -25.24 25.66 8.80
C ASP A 59 -26.14 24.54 8.25
N SER A 60 -25.49 23.46 7.82
CA SER A 60 -26.07 22.11 7.80
C SER A 60 -24.93 21.10 7.87
N GLU A 61 -24.80 20.50 9.05
CA GLU A 61 -24.24 19.18 9.29
C GLU A 61 -24.63 18.19 8.17
N GLN A 62 -23.63 17.51 7.62
CA GLN A 62 -23.86 16.15 7.14
C GLN A 62 -22.61 15.30 7.33
N ASP A 63 -22.66 14.58 8.45
CA ASP A 63 -22.16 13.23 8.64
C ASP A 63 -22.24 12.40 7.35
N GLY A 64 -21.11 11.78 7.01
CA GLY A 64 -20.91 10.96 5.82
C GLY A 64 -19.92 9.84 6.14
N SER A 65 -20.17 9.17 7.26
CA SER A 65 -19.55 7.92 7.65
C SER A 65 -19.91 6.78 6.68
N ASN A 66 -19.18 6.64 5.55
CA ASN A 66 -18.90 5.33 4.94
C ASN A 66 -17.88 5.43 3.79
N VAL A 67 -16.68 4.86 3.96
CA VAL A 67 -16.21 3.73 3.14
C VAL A 67 -15.19 2.98 4.00
N SER A 68 -15.71 2.00 4.72
CA SER A 68 -14.94 0.84 5.17
C SER A 68 -14.51 0.03 3.94
N GLY A 69 -13.26 -0.44 3.93
CA GLY A 69 -12.87 -1.67 3.22
C GLY A 69 -12.43 -1.53 1.77
N ALA A 70 -11.18 -1.11 1.55
CA ALA A 70 -10.38 -1.61 0.43
C ALA A 70 -8.93 -1.92 0.88
N ASP A 71 -8.79 -2.41 2.11
CA ASP A 71 -7.66 -3.24 2.54
C ASP A 71 -7.99 -4.70 2.20
N ARG A 72 -7.88 -5.08 0.92
CA ARG A 72 -7.80 -6.47 0.46
C ARG A 72 -7.09 -6.49 -0.89
N GLY A 73 -5.76 -6.51 -0.87
CA GLY A 73 -5.02 -6.69 -2.12
C GLY A 73 -3.51 -6.52 -2.09
N ALA A 74 -2.83 -6.72 -0.96
CA ALA A 74 -1.37 -6.90 -0.95
C ALA A 74 -0.84 -7.44 0.39
N THR A 75 -1.27 -8.61 0.84
CA THR A 75 -0.46 -9.41 1.78
C THR A 75 -0.79 -10.89 1.60
N SER A 76 -0.01 -11.55 0.75
CA SER A 76 0.15 -13.01 0.81
C SER A 76 1.60 -13.33 0.51
N THR A 77 2.49 -13.03 1.45
CA THR A 77 3.70 -13.82 1.72
C THR A 77 4.11 -13.54 3.19
N PRO A 78 3.99 -14.53 4.10
CA PRO A 78 4.49 -14.44 5.47
C PRO A 78 6.02 -14.25 5.49
N PRO A 79 6.58 -13.42 6.40
CA PRO A 79 7.99 -13.51 6.74
C PRO A 79 8.21 -14.82 7.49
N ALA A 80 9.05 -15.70 6.96
CA ALA A 80 9.58 -16.83 7.71
C ALA A 80 10.52 -16.28 8.79
N SER A 81 9.96 -15.99 9.97
CA SER A 81 10.71 -15.80 11.20
C SER A 81 11.27 -17.16 11.62
N THR A 82 12.51 -17.46 11.22
CA THR A 82 13.26 -18.56 11.84
C THR A 82 13.59 -18.14 13.29
N PRO A 83 13.20 -18.94 14.30
CA PRO A 83 13.50 -18.68 15.70
C PRO A 83 15.01 -18.60 15.98
N PRO A 84 15.47 -17.76 16.92
CA PRO A 84 16.86 -17.75 17.35
C PRO A 84 17.20 -19.07 18.05
N ALA A 85 18.27 -19.72 17.59
CA ALA A 85 18.80 -20.95 18.16
C ALA A 85 19.57 -20.63 19.45
N ASN A 86 18.86 -20.52 20.56
CA ASN A 86 19.46 -20.48 21.91
C ASN A 86 19.44 -21.92 22.44
N THR A 87 20.49 -22.70 22.16
CA THR A 87 20.63 -24.03 22.79
C THR A 87 21.55 -23.90 24.02
N PRO A 88 21.08 -24.27 25.22
CA PRO A 88 21.89 -24.27 26.44
C PRO A 88 22.86 -25.45 26.49
N LEU A 89 24.05 -25.19 27.04
CA LEU A 89 24.93 -26.09 27.79
C LEU A 89 25.40 -27.39 27.10
N SER A 90 26.67 -27.37 26.65
CA SER A 90 27.50 -28.57 26.57
C SER A 90 28.74 -28.33 27.43
N ASP A 91 28.72 -28.94 28.62
CA ASP A 91 29.88 -29.15 29.46
C ASP A 91 30.99 -29.85 28.67
N THR A 92 32.18 -29.24 28.62
CA THR A 92 33.43 -29.99 28.41
C THR A 92 34.60 -29.23 29.07
N PRO A 93 35.03 -29.65 30.27
CA PRO A 93 36.44 -29.70 30.63
C PRO A 93 36.88 -31.19 30.60
N PRO A 94 38.07 -31.55 30.06
CA PRO A 94 39.33 -31.13 30.67
C PRO A 94 40.56 -30.93 29.72
N SER A 95 41.56 -30.23 30.26
CA SER A 95 43.02 -30.39 30.10
C SER A 95 43.67 -30.34 28.70
N ASN A 96 44.54 -29.34 28.45
CA ASN A 96 46.00 -29.54 28.54
C ASN A 96 46.84 -28.24 28.42
N THR A 97 47.91 -28.17 29.22
CA THR A 97 49.20 -27.45 28.98
C THR A 97 49.14 -25.92 28.90
N GLN A 98 49.35 -25.13 29.96
CA GLN A 98 50.62 -24.88 30.67
C GLN A 98 51.88 -24.92 29.78
N ALA A 99 52.14 -23.82 29.09
CA ALA A 99 53.49 -23.36 28.73
C ALA A 99 53.45 -21.83 28.85
N ASP A 100 53.99 -21.27 29.94
CA ASP A 100 55.37 -20.75 30.01
C ASP A 100 55.60 -19.54 29.11
N GLY A 101 55.97 -18.41 29.72
CA GLY A 101 56.38 -17.19 29.02
C GLY A 101 55.67 -15.93 29.52
N ASN A 102 55.80 -15.53 30.78
CA ASN A 102 56.84 -14.61 31.25
C ASN A 102 57.14 -13.40 30.33
N ASP A 103 57.22 -12.25 30.99
CA ASP A 103 57.94 -11.04 30.56
C ASP A 103 57.37 -10.26 29.37
N ASN A 104 56.76 -9.09 29.64
CA ASN A 104 57.56 -7.87 29.58
C ASN A 104 56.80 -6.65 30.11
N SER A 105 57.44 -6.03 31.09
CA SER A 105 57.15 -4.71 31.61
C SER A 105 57.38 -3.62 30.54
N THR A 106 56.76 -2.46 30.76
CA THR A 106 57.29 -1.16 30.32
C THR A 106 57.21 -0.85 28.83
N ARG A 107 56.10 -0.19 28.43
CA ARG A 107 56.19 1.14 27.79
C ARG A 107 54.85 1.88 27.80
#